data_AF-A0A1Z2XUR2-F1
#
_entry.id   AF-A0A1Z2XUR2-F1
#
_cell.length_a   1.000
_cell.length_b   1.000
_cell.length_c   1.000
_cell.angle_alpha   90.00
_cell.angle_beta   90.00
_cell.angle_gamma   90.00
#
_symmetry.space_group_name_H-M   'P 1'
#
loop_
_entity.id
_entity.type
_entity.pdbx_description
1 polymer ?
#
loop_
_entity_poly.entity_id
_entity_poly.type
_entity_poly.pdbx_seq_one_letter_code
_entity_poly.pdbx_strand_id
1 'polypeptide(L)'
;MSPEVECVETESNIIPIQDYQPESEPAGSKETLRSMAVEKIAEELKNFYGGQKEKCVSSHVAAQVTHFCEESPEFAEVVYKTKRTLSDCCAEVMKGVGNHISDFDVYRGIVRAYYPNADVRFLMNIEINGAAPSEEEMSKLPEKPAPKAKPAPNPQTKPQVTVVPPKKKEATQPEIIQLSLF
;
A
#
# COMPACT_ATOMS: atom_id res chain seq x y z
N MET A 1 33.00 -62.73 30.75
CA MET A 1 32.46 -61.51 31.37
C MET A 1 31.78 -60.69 30.29
N SER A 2 30.46 -60.79 30.19
CA SER A 2 29.64 -59.93 29.33
C SER A 2 29.46 -58.59 30.03
N PRO A 3 29.55 -57.43 29.34
CA PRO A 3 29.05 -56.19 29.89
C PRO A 3 27.53 -56.12 29.71
N GLU A 4 26.82 -55.86 30.81
CA GLU A 4 25.39 -55.54 30.83
C GLU A 4 25.15 -54.24 30.06
N VAL A 5 24.18 -54.27 29.14
CA VAL A 5 23.72 -53.10 28.39
C VAL A 5 22.52 -52.54 29.15
N GLU A 6 22.73 -51.46 29.89
CA GLU A 6 21.66 -50.74 30.58
C GLU A 6 20.98 -49.81 29.56
N CYS A 7 19.81 -50.22 29.08
CA CYS A 7 18.95 -49.41 28.23
C CYS A 7 18.28 -48.34 29.10
N VAL A 8 18.72 -47.09 28.99
CA VAL A 8 18.02 -45.96 29.60
C VAL A 8 16.76 -45.68 28.76
N GLU A 9 15.61 -46.10 29.27
CA GLU A 9 14.30 -45.75 28.71
C GLU A 9 14.11 -44.24 28.86
N THR A 10 14.33 -43.49 27.78
CA THR A 10 13.92 -42.09 27.74
C THR A 10 12.40 -42.07 27.69
N GLU A 11 11.78 -41.70 28.80
CA GLU A 11 10.34 -41.47 28.90
C GLU A 11 9.93 -40.47 27.82
N SER A 12 9.34 -40.98 26.74
CA SER A 12 8.64 -40.20 25.75
C SER A 12 7.46 -39.54 26.46
N ASN A 13 7.59 -38.25 26.77
CA ASN A 13 6.53 -37.47 27.38
C ASN A 13 5.45 -37.24 26.31
N ILE A 14 4.50 -38.18 26.24
CA ILE A 14 3.35 -38.11 25.33
C ILE A 14 2.40 -37.09 25.94
N ILE A 15 2.42 -35.88 25.39
CA ILE A 15 1.47 -34.83 25.75
C ILE A 15 0.11 -35.22 25.16
N PRO A 16 -0.98 -35.28 25.97
CA PRO A 16 -2.32 -35.51 25.45
C PRO A 16 -2.66 -34.44 24.40
N ILE A 17 -3.30 -34.80 23.29
CA ILE A 17 -3.73 -33.85 22.23
C ILE A 17 -4.56 -32.69 22.80
N GLN A 18 -5.26 -32.93 23.92
CA GLN A 18 -6.05 -31.92 24.62
C GLN A 18 -5.20 -30.82 25.28
N ASP A 19 -3.94 -31.11 25.59
CA ASP A 19 -2.96 -30.20 26.22
C ASP A 19 -1.95 -29.63 25.21
N TYR A 20 -2.09 -29.95 23.92
CA TYR A 20 -1.42 -29.22 22.85
C TYR A 20 -2.07 -27.84 22.73
N GLN A 21 -1.65 -26.92 23.59
CA GLN A 21 -1.83 -25.50 23.39
C GLN A 21 -0.81 -25.09 22.33
N PRO A 22 -1.20 -24.73 21.09
CA PRO A 22 -0.28 -24.00 20.23
C PRO A 22 0.13 -22.76 21.02
N GLU A 23 1.43 -22.47 21.15
CA GLU A 23 1.90 -21.29 21.87
C GLU A 23 1.17 -20.06 21.30
N SER A 24 0.11 -19.67 22.00
CA SER A 24 -0.65 -18.49 21.68
C SER A 24 0.16 -17.35 22.27
N GLU A 25 1.10 -16.85 21.49
CA GLU A 25 1.68 -15.51 21.65
C GLU A 25 0.55 -14.57 22.10
N PRO A 26 0.63 -13.97 23.29
CA PRO A 26 -0.49 -13.23 23.85
C PRO A 26 -0.86 -12.12 22.86
N ALA A 27 -2.13 -12.03 22.46
CA ALA A 27 -2.59 -11.15 21.39
C ALA A 27 -2.16 -9.67 21.55
N GLY A 28 -1.89 -9.22 22.79
CA GLY A 28 -1.34 -7.90 23.09
C GLY A 28 0.09 -7.65 22.56
N SER A 29 0.89 -8.70 22.31
CA SER A 29 2.25 -8.56 21.75
C SER A 29 2.22 -8.08 20.29
N LYS A 30 1.32 -8.64 19.47
CA LYS A 30 1.19 -8.34 18.04
C LYS A 30 0.61 -6.95 17.80
N GLU A 31 -0.40 -6.54 18.56
CA GLU A 31 -0.92 -5.17 18.48
C GLU A 31 0.15 -4.14 18.87
N THR A 32 0.95 -4.43 19.91
CA THR A 32 2.07 -3.57 20.31
C THR A 32 3.12 -3.45 19.20
N LEU A 33 3.43 -4.56 18.49
CA LEU A 33 4.36 -4.54 17.36
C LEU A 33 3.88 -3.67 16.20
N ARG A 34 2.57 -3.66 15.91
CA ARG A 34 1.99 -2.76 14.90
C ARG A 34 2.24 -1.30 15.27
N SER A 35 1.89 -0.89 16.49
CA SER A 35 2.11 0.49 16.96
C SER A 35 3.58 0.89 16.91
N MET A 36 4.49 0.03 17.38
CA MET A 36 5.92 0.30 17.35
C MET A 36 6.49 0.41 15.93
N ALA A 37 5.99 -0.40 14.99
CA ALA A 37 6.38 -0.29 13.58
C ALA A 37 5.91 1.04 12.97
N VAL A 38 4.68 1.45 13.24
CA VAL A 38 4.13 2.73 12.74
C VAL A 38 4.90 3.92 13.30
N GLU A 39 5.20 3.92 14.61
CA GLU A 39 6.02 4.96 15.24
C GLU A 39 7.42 5.02 14.62
N LYS A 40 8.07 3.87 14.44
CA LYS A 40 9.38 3.77 13.78
C LYS A 40 9.36 4.38 12.38
N ILE A 41 8.37 4.04 11.55
CA ILE A 41 8.25 4.60 10.20
C ILE A 41 8.06 6.12 10.25
N ALA A 42 7.25 6.64 11.18
CA ALA A 42 7.03 8.07 11.34
C ALA A 42 8.32 8.81 11.74
N GLU A 43 9.12 8.24 12.64
CA GLU A 43 10.42 8.77 13.03
C GLU A 43 11.44 8.72 11.88
N GLU A 44 11.48 7.61 11.13
CA GLU A 44 12.35 7.45 9.97
C GLU A 44 11.97 8.42 8.85
N LEU A 45 10.68 8.66 8.62
CA LEU A 45 10.21 9.64 7.64
C LEU A 45 10.61 11.06 8.05
N LYS A 46 10.53 11.40 9.33
CA LYS A 46 10.95 12.71 9.86
C LYS A 46 12.46 12.94 9.66
N ASN A 47 13.26 11.89 9.83
CA ASN A 47 14.71 11.92 9.69
C ASN A 47 15.19 11.42 8.31
N PHE A 48 14.28 11.38 7.32
CA PHE A 48 14.54 10.75 6.05
C PHE A 48 15.67 11.46 5.29
N TYR A 49 16.60 10.66 4.77
CA TYR A 49 17.66 11.09 3.88
C TYR A 49 17.60 10.32 2.54
N GLY A 50 18.13 10.92 1.48
CA GLY A 50 18.08 10.37 0.14
C GLY A 50 18.26 11.43 -0.94
N GLY A 51 18.37 10.99 -2.19
CA GLY A 51 18.37 11.85 -3.37
C GLY A 51 16.97 12.39 -3.68
N GLN A 52 16.84 13.09 -4.80
CA GLN A 52 15.55 13.66 -5.20
C GLN A 52 14.51 12.59 -5.51
N LYS A 53 14.90 11.49 -6.16
CA LYS A 53 13.97 10.41 -6.54
C LYS A 53 13.38 9.72 -5.31
N GLU A 54 14.22 9.44 -4.32
CA GLU A 54 13.83 8.83 -3.05
C GLU A 54 12.91 9.77 -2.26
N LYS A 55 13.23 11.07 -2.23
CA LYS A 55 12.37 12.08 -1.58
C LYS A 55 11.01 12.24 -2.27
N CYS A 56 10.93 12.06 -3.59
CA CYS A 56 9.66 12.16 -4.32
C CYS A 56 8.67 11.07 -3.88
N VAL A 57 9.15 9.89 -3.49
CA VAL A 57 8.27 8.77 -3.13
C VAL A 57 8.13 8.56 -1.63
N SER A 58 9.05 9.08 -0.80
CA SER A 58 9.19 8.69 0.60
C SER A 58 7.91 8.86 1.43
N SER A 59 7.14 9.94 1.21
CA SER A 59 5.88 10.17 1.94
C SER A 59 4.81 9.13 1.61
N HIS A 60 4.64 8.80 0.34
CA HIS A 60 3.66 7.81 -0.11
C HIS A 60 4.09 6.39 0.28
N VAL A 61 5.38 6.10 0.17
CA VAL A 61 5.96 4.84 0.63
C VAL A 61 5.75 4.66 2.12
N ALA A 62 6.05 5.66 2.94
CA ALA A 62 5.84 5.60 4.39
C ALA A 62 4.37 5.33 4.73
N ALA A 63 3.44 6.06 4.10
CA ALA A 63 2.01 5.84 4.30
C ALA A 63 1.58 4.41 3.93
N GLN A 64 2.07 3.88 2.81
CA GLN A 64 1.74 2.54 2.36
C GLN A 64 2.33 1.44 3.26
N VAL A 65 3.59 1.59 3.70
CA VAL A 65 4.24 0.66 4.63
C VAL A 65 3.51 0.68 5.98
N THR A 66 3.13 1.85 6.48
CA THR A 66 2.28 1.99 7.68
C THR A 66 0.98 1.21 7.54
N HIS A 67 0.28 1.37 6.41
CA HIS A 67 -0.96 0.63 6.17
C HIS A 67 -0.73 -0.89 6.16
N PHE A 68 0.35 -1.37 5.55
CA PHE A 68 0.68 -2.81 5.58
C PHE A 68 1.02 -3.32 6.97
N CYS A 69 1.67 -2.51 7.82
CA CYS A 69 1.90 -2.86 9.22
C CYS A 69 0.58 -2.98 10.01
N GLU A 70 -0.38 -2.11 9.75
CA GLU A 70 -1.70 -2.15 10.39
C GLU A 70 -2.47 -3.43 10.00
N GLU A 71 -2.42 -3.81 8.72
CA GLU A 71 -3.09 -5.00 8.20
C GLU A 71 -2.39 -6.30 8.65
N SER A 72 -1.06 -6.36 8.55
CA SER A 72 -0.29 -7.59 8.80
C SER A 72 0.65 -7.46 10.01
N PRO A 73 0.39 -8.19 11.12
CA PRO A 73 1.27 -8.15 12.29
C PRO A 73 2.64 -8.78 11.99
N GLU A 74 2.72 -9.74 11.07
CA GLU A 74 3.97 -10.36 10.62
C GLU A 74 4.84 -9.35 9.85
N PHE A 75 4.22 -8.55 8.99
CA PHE A 75 4.93 -7.49 8.28
C PHE A 75 5.38 -6.39 9.25
N ALA A 76 4.52 -5.97 10.19
CA ALA A 76 4.88 -5.02 11.22
C ALA A 76 6.09 -5.48 12.06
N GLU A 77 6.11 -6.75 12.45
CA GLU A 77 7.23 -7.34 13.17
C GLU A 77 8.54 -7.21 12.39
N VAL A 78 8.53 -7.54 11.09
CA VAL A 78 9.70 -7.43 10.21
C VAL A 78 10.15 -5.97 10.08
N VAL A 79 9.22 -5.05 9.84
CA VAL A 79 9.51 -3.61 9.73
C VAL A 79 10.09 -3.06 11.03
N TYR A 80 9.56 -3.46 12.18
CA TYR A 80 10.08 -3.02 13.47
C TYR A 80 11.48 -3.60 13.76
N LYS A 81 11.66 -4.91 13.58
CA LYS A 81 12.91 -5.61 13.93
C LYS A 81 14.05 -5.39 12.93
N THR A 82 13.77 -5.01 11.69
CA THR A 82 14.83 -4.79 10.70
C THR A 82 15.73 -3.61 11.09
N LYS A 83 17.02 -3.71 10.74
CA LYS A 83 17.98 -2.61 10.89
C LYS A 83 17.92 -1.60 9.75
N ARG A 84 17.30 -1.98 8.63
CA ARG A 84 17.17 -1.11 7.46
C ARG A 84 16.14 -0.03 7.74
N THR A 85 16.48 1.19 7.37
CA THR A 85 15.59 2.35 7.49
C THR A 85 14.74 2.50 6.23
N LEU A 86 13.66 3.27 6.32
CA LEU A 86 12.86 3.72 5.18
C LEU A 86 13.74 4.34 4.08
N SER A 87 14.78 5.10 4.46
CA SER A 87 15.76 5.66 3.53
C SER A 87 16.54 4.59 2.76
N ASP A 88 17.01 3.55 3.45
CA ASP A 88 17.73 2.44 2.82
C ASP A 88 16.83 1.68 1.83
N CYS A 89 15.60 1.39 2.25
CA CYS A 89 14.63 0.69 1.42
C CYS A 89 14.24 1.52 0.18
N CYS A 90 13.98 2.82 0.33
CA CYS A 90 13.72 3.72 -0.79
C CYS A 90 14.92 3.82 -1.76
N ALA A 91 16.15 3.87 -1.23
CA ALA A 91 17.35 3.90 -2.06
C ALA A 91 17.55 2.60 -2.85
N GLU A 92 17.23 1.45 -2.27
CA GLU A 92 17.26 0.17 -2.98
C GLU A 92 16.24 0.11 -4.11
N VAL A 93 14.99 0.53 -3.84
CA VAL A 93 13.91 0.58 -4.83
C VAL A 93 14.23 1.53 -5.98
N MET A 94 14.86 2.67 -5.69
CA MET A 94 15.21 3.68 -6.69
C MET A 94 16.51 3.37 -7.45
N LYS A 95 17.23 2.33 -7.05
CA LYS A 95 18.49 1.97 -7.69
C LYS A 95 18.27 1.57 -9.15
N GLY A 96 18.92 2.29 -10.06
CA GLY A 96 18.83 2.01 -11.50
C GLY A 96 17.54 2.51 -12.16
N VAL A 97 16.63 3.15 -11.41
CA VAL A 97 15.44 3.78 -11.99
C VAL A 97 15.86 4.95 -12.88
N GLY A 98 15.31 4.98 -14.09
CA GLY A 98 15.49 6.08 -15.05
C GLY A 98 14.77 7.36 -14.60
N ASN A 99 14.01 7.95 -15.51
CA ASN A 99 13.28 9.21 -15.22
C ASN A 99 11.87 8.99 -14.66
N HIS A 100 11.37 7.75 -14.71
CA HIS A 100 10.02 7.39 -14.28
C HIS A 100 10.02 5.98 -13.70
N ILE A 101 9.07 5.74 -12.80
CA ILE A 101 8.74 4.44 -12.23
C ILE A 101 7.23 4.46 -11.91
N SER A 102 6.57 3.33 -12.04
CA SER A 102 5.16 3.20 -11.66
C SER A 102 5.03 3.09 -10.13
N ASP A 103 3.94 3.60 -9.55
CA ASP A 103 3.67 3.41 -8.12
C ASP A 103 3.63 1.91 -7.75
N PHE A 104 3.13 1.08 -8.67
CA PHE A 104 3.10 -0.38 -8.51
C PHE A 104 4.50 -0.97 -8.30
N ASP A 105 5.48 -0.60 -9.13
CA ASP A 105 6.87 -1.07 -8.98
C ASP A 105 7.52 -0.52 -7.72
N VAL A 106 7.18 0.71 -7.31
CA VAL A 106 7.65 1.28 -6.05
C VAL A 106 7.15 0.45 -4.87
N TYR A 107 5.85 0.16 -4.80
CA TYR A 107 5.27 -0.59 -3.69
C TYR A 107 5.71 -2.05 -3.67
N ARG A 108 5.82 -2.68 -4.84
CA ARG A 108 6.36 -4.04 -4.93
C ARG A 108 7.82 -4.09 -4.47
N GLY A 109 8.61 -3.11 -4.90
CA GLY A 109 9.99 -2.96 -4.47
C GLY A 109 10.10 -2.75 -2.96
N ILE A 110 9.30 -1.86 -2.35
CA ILE A 110 9.43 -1.56 -0.93
C ILE A 110 9.04 -2.75 -0.06
N VAL A 111 7.96 -3.46 -0.42
CA VAL A 111 7.53 -4.65 0.32
C VAL A 111 8.60 -5.72 0.27
N ARG A 112 9.27 -5.91 -0.89
CA ARG A 112 10.40 -6.84 -1.03
C ARG A 112 11.66 -6.39 -0.29
N ALA A 113 11.90 -5.08 -0.19
CA ALA A 113 13.03 -4.53 0.56
C ALA A 113 12.93 -4.83 2.07
N TYR A 114 11.71 -4.87 2.62
CA TYR A 114 11.46 -5.32 3.99
C TYR A 114 11.34 -6.85 4.10
N TYR A 115 10.58 -7.47 3.19
CA TYR A 115 10.21 -8.89 3.21
C TYR A 115 10.47 -9.51 1.83
N PRO A 116 11.66 -10.10 1.58
CA PRO A 116 12.11 -10.49 0.22
C PRO A 116 11.17 -11.40 -0.57
N ASN A 117 10.40 -12.25 0.13
CA ASN A 117 9.47 -13.20 -0.48
C ASN A 117 8.03 -12.64 -0.63
N ALA A 118 7.80 -11.38 -0.29
CA ALA A 118 6.49 -10.75 -0.38
C ALA A 118 6.26 -10.11 -1.76
N ASP A 119 4.99 -9.90 -2.07
CA ASP A 119 4.57 -9.35 -3.35
C ASP A 119 3.32 -8.49 -3.20
N VAL A 120 3.10 -7.58 -4.15
CA VAL A 120 1.95 -6.67 -4.17
C VAL A 120 1.14 -6.95 -5.43
N ARG A 121 -0.18 -7.08 -5.27
CA ARG A 121 -1.12 -7.29 -6.39
C ARG A 121 -2.14 -6.17 -6.41
N PHE A 122 -2.35 -5.59 -7.59
CA PHE A 122 -3.32 -4.52 -7.77
C PHE A 122 -4.54 -5.04 -8.52
N LEU A 123 -5.73 -4.71 -8.01
CA LEU A 123 -7.00 -4.86 -8.69
C LEU A 123 -7.52 -3.47 -9.03
N MET A 124 -7.64 -3.17 -10.32
CA MET A 124 -8.17 -1.91 -10.80
C MET A 124 -9.52 -2.16 -11.44
N ASN A 125 -10.55 -1.48 -10.96
CA ASN A 125 -11.90 -1.58 -11.51
C ASN A 125 -12.25 -0.29 -12.23
N ILE A 126 -12.68 -0.40 -13.49
CA ILE A 126 -13.29 0.71 -14.22
C ILE A 126 -14.80 0.54 -14.08
N GLU A 127 -15.44 1.54 -13.47
CA GLU A 127 -16.89 1.63 -13.39
C GLU A 127 -17.40 2.62 -14.44
N ILE A 128 -18.04 2.10 -15.48
CA ILE A 128 -18.64 2.95 -16.52
C ILE A 128 -20.07 3.28 -16.09
N ASN A 129 -20.21 4.44 -15.45
CA ASN A 129 -21.49 4.96 -14.98
C ASN A 129 -22.02 5.98 -16.00
N GLY A 130 -22.83 5.54 -16.97
CA GLY A 130 -23.50 6.43 -17.92
C GLY A 130 -23.61 5.88 -19.34
N ALA A 131 -24.12 6.71 -20.25
CA ALA A 131 -24.11 6.40 -21.68
C ALA A 131 -22.74 6.70 -22.27
N ALA A 132 -22.37 5.97 -23.32
CA ALA A 132 -21.18 6.28 -24.10
C ALA A 132 -21.20 7.75 -24.58
N PRO A 133 -20.04 8.42 -24.63
CA PRO A 133 -19.94 9.79 -25.13
C PRO A 133 -20.44 9.87 -26.58
N SER A 134 -21.04 11.00 -26.93
CA SER A 134 -21.48 11.27 -28.30
C SER A 134 -20.30 11.43 -29.26
N GLU A 135 -20.53 11.23 -30.57
CA GLU A 135 -19.49 11.39 -31.59
C GLU A 135 -18.90 12.81 -31.61
N GLU A 136 -19.74 13.82 -31.36
CA GLU A 136 -19.30 15.21 -31.21
C GLU A 136 -18.39 15.42 -29.99
N GLU A 137 -18.63 14.73 -28.87
CA GLU A 137 -17.80 14.81 -27.68
C GLU A 137 -16.46 14.10 -27.86
N MET A 138 -16.45 12.95 -28.53
CA MET A 138 -15.21 12.23 -28.84
C MET A 138 -14.34 12.98 -29.86
N SER A 139 -14.95 13.82 -30.70
CA SER A 139 -14.25 14.62 -31.71
C SER A 139 -13.69 15.94 -31.17
N LYS A 140 -14.06 16.35 -29.95
CA LYS A 140 -13.51 17.56 -29.32
C LYS A 140 -12.05 17.33 -28.93
N LEU A 141 -11.17 18.14 -29.51
CA LEU A 141 -9.78 18.19 -29.08
C LEU A 141 -9.69 18.81 -27.68
N PRO A 142 -8.77 18.33 -26.82
CA PRO A 142 -8.57 18.92 -25.51
C PRO A 142 -8.17 20.40 -25.66
N GLU A 143 -8.87 21.30 -24.96
CA GLU A 143 -8.51 22.71 -24.94
C GLU A 143 -7.13 22.87 -24.28
N LYS A 144 -6.17 23.43 -25.03
CA LYS A 144 -4.85 23.76 -24.45
C LYS A 144 -5.06 24.85 -23.38
N PRO A 145 -4.53 24.67 -22.16
CA PRO A 145 -4.55 25.72 -21.16
C PRO A 145 -3.90 26.99 -21.72
N ALA A 146 -4.62 28.10 -21.75
CA ALA A 146 -4.03 29.39 -22.08
C ALA A 146 -2.95 29.74 -21.03
N PRO A 147 -1.81 30.35 -21.42
CA PRO A 147 -0.81 30.80 -20.47
C PRO A 147 -1.43 31.72 -19.42
N LYS A 148 -1.34 31.36 -18.12
CA LYS A 148 -1.87 32.17 -17.02
C LYS A 148 -1.12 33.50 -16.96
N ALA A 149 -1.77 34.59 -17.37
CA ALA A 149 -1.34 35.95 -17.04
C ALA A 149 -1.48 36.18 -15.51
N LYS A 150 -0.53 36.91 -14.92
CA LYS A 150 -0.46 37.24 -13.49
C LYS A 150 -1.72 38.00 -13.02
N PRO A 151 -2.20 37.81 -11.77
CA PRO A 151 -3.49 38.36 -11.32
C PRO A 151 -3.41 39.75 -10.67
N ALA A 152 -4.43 40.58 -10.92
CA ALA A 152 -5.05 41.58 -10.01
C ALA A 152 -6.29 42.23 -10.69
N PRO A 153 -7.21 42.91 -9.98
CA PRO A 153 -8.14 42.49 -8.92
C PRO A 153 -9.64 42.61 -9.34
N ASN A 154 -10.53 41.97 -8.57
CA ASN A 154 -11.98 41.79 -8.77
C ASN A 154 -12.79 43.12 -8.81
N PRO A 155 -13.95 43.19 -9.50
CA PRO A 155 -15.22 43.17 -8.76
C PRO A 155 -16.42 42.46 -9.43
N GLN A 156 -17.08 41.63 -8.61
CA GLN A 156 -18.51 41.26 -8.50
C GLN A 156 -19.50 41.55 -9.66
N THR A 157 -20.26 40.52 -10.06
CA THR A 157 -21.73 40.60 -10.31
C THR A 157 -22.38 39.20 -10.39
N LYS A 158 -23.49 38.99 -9.66
CA LYS A 158 -24.46 37.87 -9.84
C LYS A 158 -25.46 38.27 -10.95
N PRO A 159 -26.05 37.35 -11.74
CA PRO A 159 -27.33 36.66 -11.38
C PRO A 159 -27.41 35.19 -11.89
N GLN A 160 -27.95 34.20 -11.15
CA GLN A 160 -29.35 33.80 -10.90
C GLN A 160 -30.07 33.02 -12.03
N VAL A 161 -30.53 31.80 -11.68
CA VAL A 161 -31.65 30.94 -12.20
C VAL A 161 -31.42 30.29 -13.58
N THR A 162 -31.64 28.98 -13.82
CA THR A 162 -32.94 28.29 -13.76
C THR A 162 -32.80 26.76 -13.89
N VAL A 163 -33.64 26.06 -13.13
CA VAL A 163 -33.81 24.61 -13.07
C VAL A 163 -34.62 24.12 -14.27
N VAL A 164 -34.22 23.00 -14.89
CA VAL A 164 -35.08 22.22 -15.81
C VAL A 164 -34.99 20.73 -15.42
N PRO A 165 -36.11 19.97 -15.39
CA PRO A 165 -36.25 18.73 -14.62
C PRO A 165 -35.64 17.48 -15.30
N PRO A 166 -35.33 16.41 -14.54
CA PRO A 166 -34.69 15.21 -15.07
C PRO A 166 -35.70 14.32 -15.81
N LYS A 167 -35.40 13.98 -17.06
CA LYS A 167 -36.09 12.93 -17.82
C LYS A 167 -35.45 11.58 -17.44
N LYS A 168 -36.27 10.66 -16.92
CA LYS A 168 -35.90 9.30 -16.48
C LYS A 168 -35.03 8.60 -17.54
N LYS A 169 -33.82 8.19 -17.14
CA LYS A 169 -33.02 7.21 -17.88
C LYS A 169 -33.16 5.86 -17.18
N GLU A 170 -33.47 4.87 -18.00
CA GLU A 170 -33.55 3.45 -17.73
C GLU A 170 -32.23 2.97 -17.09
N ALA A 171 -32.33 2.10 -16.09
CA ALA A 171 -31.18 1.65 -15.30
C ALA A 171 -30.33 0.66 -16.11
N THR A 172 -29.34 1.17 -16.84
CA THR A 172 -28.25 0.35 -17.37
C THR A 172 -27.42 -0.16 -16.20
N GLN A 173 -27.26 -1.46 -16.07
CA GLN A 173 -26.40 -2.06 -15.04
C GLN A 173 -24.96 -1.56 -15.23
N PRO A 174 -24.21 -1.24 -14.15
CA PRO A 174 -22.85 -0.76 -14.27
C PRO A 174 -21.96 -1.85 -14.89
N GLU A 175 -21.29 -1.53 -15.99
CA GLU A 175 -20.26 -2.39 -16.56
C GLU A 175 -18.98 -2.20 -15.73
N ILE A 176 -18.51 -3.28 -15.10
CA ILE A 176 -17.28 -3.32 -14.31
C ILE A 176 -16.22 -4.06 -15.11
N ILE A 177 -15.15 -3.36 -15.47
CA ILE A 177 -13.97 -3.97 -16.09
C ILE A 177 -12.87 -4.07 -15.03
N GLN A 178 -12.46 -5.29 -14.70
CA GLN A 178 -11.38 -5.55 -13.73
C GLN A 178 -10.06 -5.81 -14.46
N LEU A 179 -9.06 -4.97 -14.19
CA LEU A 179 -7.69 -5.11 -14.63
C LEU A 179 -6.85 -5.63 -13.47
N SER A 180 -5.99 -6.62 -13.76
CA SER A 180 -5.03 -7.17 -12.81
C SER A 180 -3.61 -6.89 -13.29
N LEU A 181 -2.78 -6.33 -12.40
CA LEU A 181 -1.35 -6.16 -12.64
C LEU A 181 -0.61 -7.22 -11.81
N PHE A 182 0.11 -8.12 -12.50
CA PHE A 182 0.93 -9.20 -11.92
C PHE A 182 2.41 -8.90 -12.15
#